data_AF-A0A9P9AWP6-F1
#
_entry.id   AF-A0A9P9AWP6-F1
#
_cell.length_a   1.000
_cell.length_b   1.000
_cell.length_c   1.000
_cell.angle_alpha   90.00
_cell.angle_beta   90.00
_cell.angle_gamma   90.00
#
_symmetry.space_group_name_H-M   'P 1'
#
loop_
_entity.id
_entity.type
_entity.pdbx_description
1 polymer ?
#
loop_
_entity_poly.entity_id
_entity_poly.type
_entity_poly.pdbx_seq_one_letter_code
_entity_poly.pdbx_strand_id
1 'polypeptide(L)'
;MRVNLIKMILRCTELLITVLITAIIGNVIASNVDAFGTANAAVNFVMFVAVVSWIVSITGIVSFFASVVANPMILLPLDGVALLFTMIAATVVSAKLRMVDCGDIEVKKMPSDWIAWGSNSDEKRCRELQSGAVFAWFLFVSYAGSFFFSFKDAREHVGGSFRSASRPSMSQIGV
;
A
#
# COMPACT_ATOMS: atom_id res chain seq x y z
N MET A 1 -2.14 -10.56 -25.80
CA MET A 1 -2.03 -10.03 -24.42
C MET A 1 -0.64 -10.35 -23.90
N ARG A 2 0.33 -9.42 -24.01
CA ARG A 2 1.66 -9.64 -23.41
C ARG A 2 1.55 -9.28 -21.93
N VAL A 3 1.46 -10.28 -21.06
CA VAL A 3 1.47 -10.08 -19.61
C VAL A 3 2.83 -9.53 -19.24
N ASN A 4 2.86 -8.32 -18.68
CA ASN A 4 4.08 -7.74 -18.15
C ASN A 4 4.37 -8.43 -16.81
N LEU A 5 5.18 -9.50 -16.84
CA LEU A 5 5.44 -10.37 -15.69
C LEU A 5 5.84 -9.56 -14.43
N ILE A 6 6.63 -8.50 -14.62
CA ILE A 6 7.06 -7.60 -13.55
C ILE A 6 5.87 -6.92 -12.86
N LYS A 7 4.91 -6.38 -13.64
CA LYS A 7 3.72 -5.71 -13.09
C LYS A 7 2.83 -6.71 -12.35
N MET A 8 2.70 -7.94 -12.88
CA MET A 8 1.91 -8.99 -12.25
C MET A 8 2.50 -9.41 -10.89
N ILE A 9 3.83 -9.64 -10.83
CA ILE A 9 4.53 -9.97 -9.58
C ILE A 9 4.36 -8.84 -8.56
N LEU A 10 4.46 -7.58 -8.99
CA LEU A 10 4.24 -6.43 -8.12
C LEU A 10 2.84 -6.44 -7.50
N ARG A 11 1.79 -6.62 -8.32
CA ARG A 11 0.40 -6.68 -7.83
C ARG A 11 0.15 -7.85 -6.88
N CYS A 12 0.71 -9.03 -7.17
CA CYS A 12 0.62 -10.18 -6.28
C CYS A 12 1.34 -9.93 -4.95
N THR A 13 2.49 -9.26 -4.98
CA THR A 13 3.26 -8.90 -3.79
C THR A 13 2.51 -7.87 -2.95
N GLU A 14 1.93 -6.84 -3.57
CA GLU A 14 1.06 -5.84 -2.92
C GLU A 14 -0.12 -6.53 -2.22
N LEU A 15 -0.82 -7.44 -2.90
CA LEU A 15 -1.94 -8.19 -2.33
C LEU A 15 -1.49 -9.04 -1.13
N LEU A 16 -0.38 -9.78 -1.27
CA LEU A 16 0.15 -10.63 -0.19
C LEU A 16 0.49 -9.80 1.05
N ILE A 17 1.21 -8.68 0.88
CA ILE A 17 1.57 -7.81 2.00
C ILE A 17 0.32 -7.16 2.60
N THR A 18 -0.66 -6.79 1.78
CA THR A 18 -1.95 -6.26 2.26
C THR A 18 -2.69 -7.27 3.14
N VAL A 19 -2.71 -8.55 2.76
CA VAL A 19 -3.29 -9.63 3.58
C VAL A 19 -2.55 -9.74 4.92
N LEU A 20 -1.21 -9.72 4.91
CA LEU A 20 -0.40 -9.82 6.12
C LEU A 20 -0.68 -8.65 7.08
N ILE A 21 -0.70 -7.41 6.58
CA ILE A 21 -1.02 -6.23 7.40
C ILE A 21 -2.43 -6.35 7.97
N THR A 22 -3.41 -6.77 7.16
CA THR A 22 -4.80 -6.93 7.62
C THR A 22 -4.88 -7.96 8.75
N ALA A 23 -4.18 -9.09 8.63
CA ALA A 23 -4.17 -10.15 9.64
C ALA A 23 -3.54 -9.69 10.96
N ILE A 24 -2.38 -9.02 10.88
CA ILE A 24 -1.65 -8.54 12.06
C ILE A 24 -2.43 -7.43 12.76
N ILE A 25 -2.90 -6.42 12.02
CA ILE A 25 -3.66 -5.30 12.59
C ILE A 25 -5.01 -5.77 13.13
N GLY A 26 -5.67 -6.72 12.46
CA GLY A 26 -6.88 -7.36 12.96
C GLY A 26 -6.66 -8.04 14.32
N ASN A 27 -5.51 -8.71 14.51
CA ASN A 27 -5.18 -9.31 15.79
C ASN A 27 -4.85 -8.28 16.89
N VAL A 28 -4.20 -7.17 16.53
CA VAL A 28 -3.97 -6.03 17.44
C VAL A 28 -5.29 -5.42 17.91
N ILE A 29 -6.28 -5.29 17.01
CA ILE A 29 -7.63 -4.79 17.35
C ILE A 29 -8.36 -5.79 18.26
N ALA A 30 -8.30 -7.09 17.97
CA ALA A 30 -8.95 -8.13 18.76
C ALA A 30 -8.36 -8.30 20.17
N SER A 31 -7.07 -8.01 20.33
CA SER A 31 -6.35 -8.09 21.61
C SER A 31 -6.40 -6.79 22.42
N ASN A 32 -7.23 -5.83 22.02
CA ASN A 32 -7.33 -4.51 22.64
C ASN A 32 -8.19 -4.54 23.91
N VAL A 33 -7.61 -4.11 25.03
CA VAL A 33 -8.25 -3.97 26.35
C VAL A 33 -8.02 -2.53 26.82
N ASP A 34 -8.95 -1.64 26.49
CA ASP A 34 -8.94 -0.22 26.88
C ASP A 34 -7.65 0.57 26.57
N ALA A 35 -7.07 0.37 25.38
CA ALA A 35 -5.96 1.20 24.93
C ALA A 35 -6.34 2.69 24.82
N PHE A 36 -5.36 3.57 25.09
CA PHE A 36 -5.53 5.02 24.97
C PHE A 36 -6.06 5.43 23.59
N GLY A 37 -6.95 6.44 23.58
CA GLY A 37 -7.64 6.87 22.35
C GLY A 37 -6.71 7.22 21.19
N THR A 38 -5.52 7.77 21.47
CA THR A 38 -4.52 8.10 20.45
C THR A 38 -3.84 6.87 19.83
N ALA A 39 -3.72 5.77 20.58
CA ALA A 39 -3.23 4.49 20.09
C ALA A 39 -4.27 3.80 19.20
N ASN A 40 -5.54 3.77 19.65
CA ASN A 40 -6.64 3.23 18.86
C ASN A 40 -6.85 3.99 17.54
N ALA A 41 -6.74 5.33 17.55
CA ALA A 41 -6.84 6.12 16.33
C ALA A 41 -5.78 5.75 15.29
N ALA A 42 -4.53 5.50 15.72
CA ALA A 42 -3.45 5.07 14.83
C ALA A 42 -3.72 3.69 14.24
N VAL A 43 -4.12 2.71 15.06
CA VAL A 43 -4.44 1.35 14.59
C VAL A 43 -5.62 1.36 13.62
N ASN A 44 -6.68 2.13 13.92
CA ASN A 44 -7.84 2.28 13.05
C ASN A 44 -7.49 2.93 11.71
N PHE A 45 -6.58 3.91 11.70
CA PHE A 45 -6.07 4.49 10.46
C PHE A 45 -5.33 3.45 9.61
N VAL A 46 -4.47 2.62 10.21
CA VAL A 46 -3.76 1.55 9.47
C VAL A 46 -4.76 0.53 8.90
N MET A 47 -5.81 0.18 9.64
CA MET A 47 -6.87 -0.70 9.14
C MET A 47 -7.62 -0.09 7.96
N PHE A 48 -7.91 1.21 7.99
CA PHE A 48 -8.46 1.94 6.85
C PHE A 48 -7.53 1.86 5.62
N VAL A 49 -6.23 2.09 5.81
CA VAL A 49 -5.24 1.98 4.73
C VAL A 49 -5.15 0.56 4.16
N ALA A 50 -5.30 -0.47 5.01
CA ALA A 50 -5.35 -1.86 4.56
C ALA A 50 -6.56 -2.12 3.65
N VAL A 51 -7.75 -1.61 4.01
CA VAL A 51 -8.95 -1.72 3.17
C VAL A 51 -8.79 -0.99 1.84
N VAL A 52 -8.21 0.21 1.83
CA VAL A 52 -7.91 0.93 0.58
C VAL A 52 -6.93 0.12 -0.28
N SER A 53 -5.90 -0.45 0.33
CA SER A 53 -4.90 -1.29 -0.35
C SER A 53 -5.53 -2.55 -0.96
N TRP A 54 -6.54 -3.14 -0.32
CA TRP A 54 -7.33 -4.24 -0.88
C TRP A 54 -8.02 -3.82 -2.18
N ILE A 55 -8.72 -2.69 -2.17
CA ILE A 55 -9.45 -2.18 -3.34
C ILE A 55 -8.47 -1.91 -4.50
N VAL A 56 -7.34 -1.25 -4.21
CA VAL A 56 -6.33 -0.92 -5.22
C VAL A 56 -5.66 -2.18 -5.76
N SER A 57 -5.27 -3.13 -4.92
CA SER A 57 -4.62 -4.37 -5.34
C SER A 57 -5.54 -5.25 -6.19
N ILE A 58 -6.81 -5.42 -5.79
CA ILE A 58 -7.80 -6.18 -6.57
C ILE A 58 -8.04 -5.49 -7.92
N THR A 59 -8.20 -4.17 -7.93
CA THR A 59 -8.40 -3.41 -9.19
C THR A 59 -7.18 -3.55 -10.10
N GLY A 60 -5.97 -3.51 -9.54
CA GLY A 60 -4.72 -3.75 -10.25
C GLY A 60 -4.64 -5.15 -10.87
N ILE A 61 -5.08 -6.19 -10.17
CA ILE A 61 -5.12 -7.56 -10.71
C ILE A 61 -6.19 -7.69 -11.80
N VAL A 62 -7.39 -7.17 -11.58
CA VAL A 62 -8.49 -7.21 -12.55
C VAL A 62 -8.11 -6.51 -13.86
N SER A 63 -7.26 -5.49 -13.81
CA SER A 63 -6.75 -4.80 -15.00
C SER A 63 -6.03 -5.73 -16.00
N PHE A 64 -5.48 -6.88 -15.55
CA PHE A 64 -4.87 -7.86 -16.45
C PHE A 64 -5.89 -8.69 -17.22
N PHE A 65 -7.14 -8.77 -16.76
CA PHE A 65 -8.19 -9.58 -17.38
C PHE A 65 -9.24 -8.72 -18.08
N ALA A 66 -9.51 -7.51 -17.57
CA ALA A 66 -10.52 -6.59 -18.08
C ALA A 66 -9.87 -5.33 -18.67
N SER A 67 -9.98 -5.18 -19.99
CA SER A 67 -9.46 -4.01 -20.73
C SER A 67 -10.10 -2.68 -20.32
N VAL A 68 -11.35 -2.72 -19.83
CA VAL A 68 -12.07 -1.53 -19.33
C VAL A 68 -11.37 -0.93 -18.10
N VAL A 69 -10.83 -1.79 -17.24
CA VAL A 69 -10.13 -1.36 -16.02
C VAL A 69 -8.67 -1.05 -16.31
N ALA A 70 -8.08 -1.58 -17.40
CA ALA A 70 -6.69 -1.35 -17.78
C ALA A 70 -6.35 0.08 -18.25
N ASN A 71 -7.28 1.04 -18.08
CA ASN A 71 -7.04 2.43 -18.44
C ASN A 71 -6.06 3.08 -17.44
N PRO A 72 -4.89 3.55 -17.89
CA PRO A 72 -3.88 4.15 -17.01
C PRO A 72 -4.38 5.40 -16.29
N MET A 73 -5.39 6.10 -16.82
CA MET A 73 -6.00 7.25 -16.13
C MET A 73 -6.77 6.87 -14.87
N ILE A 74 -7.19 5.61 -14.73
CA ILE A 74 -7.88 5.08 -13.55
C ILE A 74 -6.86 4.49 -12.57
N LEU A 75 -5.90 3.71 -13.07
CA LEU A 75 -4.88 3.06 -12.23
C LEU A 75 -3.93 4.07 -11.57
N LEU A 76 -3.54 5.13 -12.29
CA LEU A 76 -2.60 6.12 -11.78
C LEU A 76 -3.07 6.81 -10.47
N PRO A 77 -4.28 7.38 -10.38
CA PRO A 77 -4.75 7.97 -9.13
C PRO A 77 -4.99 6.91 -8.05
N LEU A 78 -5.43 5.70 -8.39
CA LEU A 78 -5.59 4.62 -7.41
C LEU A 78 -4.25 4.23 -6.77
N ASP A 79 -3.22 4.02 -7.58
CA ASP A 79 -1.86 3.72 -7.12
C ASP A 79 -1.28 4.90 -6.33
N GLY A 80 -1.56 6.14 -6.74
CA GLY A 80 -1.13 7.35 -6.04
C GLY A 80 -1.77 7.50 -4.65
N VAL A 81 -3.07 7.22 -4.53
CA VAL A 81 -3.78 7.24 -3.25
C VAL A 81 -3.27 6.13 -2.32
N ALA A 82 -3.08 4.90 -2.83
CA ALA A 82 -2.50 3.82 -2.04
C ALA A 82 -1.07 4.14 -1.58
N LEU A 83 -0.23 4.70 -2.47
CA LEU A 83 1.11 5.14 -2.15
C LEU A 83 1.14 6.16 -1.00
N LEU A 84 0.31 7.20 -1.10
CA LEU A 84 0.26 8.26 -0.09
C LEU A 84 -0.23 7.72 1.26
N PHE A 85 -1.31 6.94 1.27
CA PHE A 85 -1.85 6.40 2.52
C PHE A 85 -0.93 5.37 3.17
N THR A 86 -0.28 4.50 2.40
CA THR A 86 0.68 3.53 2.94
C THR A 86 1.92 4.21 3.51
N MET A 87 2.40 5.30 2.89
CA MET A 87 3.46 6.14 3.45
C MET A 87 3.07 6.74 4.81
N ILE A 88 1.86 7.31 4.91
CA ILE A 88 1.36 7.89 6.17
C ILE A 88 1.19 6.79 7.23
N ALA A 89 0.64 5.62 6.87
CA ALA A 89 0.48 4.51 7.81
C ALA A 89 1.83 4.03 8.35
N ALA A 90 2.82 3.82 7.48
CA ALA A 90 4.16 3.36 7.86
C ALA A 90 4.85 4.38 8.80
N THR A 91 4.75 5.67 8.50
CA THR A 91 5.34 6.74 9.33
C THR A 91 4.65 6.87 10.69
N VAL A 92 3.31 6.82 10.74
CA VAL A 92 2.54 6.91 12.00
C VAL A 92 2.86 5.73 12.93
N VAL A 93 2.88 4.50 12.41
CA VAL A 93 3.20 3.31 13.22
C VAL A 93 4.64 3.40 13.74
N SER A 94 5.60 3.76 12.88
CA SER A 94 7.00 3.90 13.27
C SER A 94 7.20 4.98 14.34
N ALA A 95 6.55 6.14 14.19
CA ALA A 95 6.64 7.25 15.13
C ALA A 95 6.00 6.95 16.51
N LYS A 96 5.00 6.06 16.54
CA LYS A 96 4.29 5.66 17.75
C LYS A 96 4.94 4.47 18.46
N LEU A 97 5.60 3.56 17.75
CA LEU A 97 6.20 2.37 18.34
C LEU A 97 7.47 2.68 19.16
N ARG A 98 8.34 3.59 18.67
CA ARG A 98 9.50 4.17 19.40
C ARG A 98 10.50 3.18 20.04
N MET A 99 10.40 1.88 19.78
CA MET A 99 11.31 0.89 20.32
C MET A 99 11.62 -0.20 19.30
N VAL A 100 12.78 -0.83 19.50
CA VAL A 100 13.31 -1.88 18.63
C VAL A 100 13.17 -3.26 19.29
N ASP A 101 13.28 -3.35 20.61
CA ASP A 101 13.25 -4.62 21.34
C ASP A 101 12.02 -4.75 22.23
N CYS A 102 11.09 -5.63 21.86
CA CYS A 102 9.87 -5.92 22.62
C CYS A 102 10.02 -6.91 23.78
N GLY A 103 11.23 -7.45 24.00
CA GLY A 103 11.49 -8.45 25.05
C GLY A 103 11.64 -7.90 26.47
N ASP A 104 11.90 -6.61 26.64
CA ASP A 104 12.02 -5.97 27.96
C ASP A 104 11.40 -4.56 27.93
N ILE A 105 10.09 -4.50 28.18
CA ILE A 105 9.33 -3.24 28.16
C ILE A 105 9.59 -2.52 29.49
N GLU A 106 10.58 -1.64 29.50
CA GLU A 106 10.80 -0.74 30.64
C GLU A 106 9.66 0.29 30.75
N VAL A 107 8.68 -0.01 31.60
CA VAL A 107 7.48 0.82 31.88
C VAL A 107 7.82 2.28 32.20
N LYS A 108 9.00 2.55 32.78
CA LYS A 108 9.45 3.90 33.15
C LYS A 108 9.93 4.76 31.97
N LYS A 109 10.31 4.14 30.85
CA LYS A 109 10.84 4.85 29.67
C LYS A 109 9.76 5.20 28.65
N MET A 110 8.54 4.65 28.79
CA MET A 110 7.49 4.80 27.80
C MET A 110 6.39 5.74 28.29
N PRO A 111 5.90 6.65 27.42
CA PRO A 111 4.78 7.51 27.77
C PRO A 111 3.51 6.67 28.00
N SER A 112 2.59 7.20 28.80
CA SER A 112 1.27 6.59 29.04
C SER A 112 0.53 6.27 27.74
N ASP A 113 0.70 7.11 26.72
CA ASP A 113 -0.01 7.05 25.43
C ASP A 113 0.68 6.15 24.39
N TRP A 114 1.52 5.22 24.84
CA TRP A 114 2.25 4.33 23.96
C TRP A 114 1.34 3.28 23.30
N ILE A 115 1.59 3.00 22.01
CA ILE A 115 0.66 2.27 21.14
C ILE A 115 0.50 0.79 21.47
N ALA A 116 1.50 0.20 22.14
CA ALA A 116 1.48 -1.20 22.51
C ALA A 116 0.88 -1.46 23.90
N TRP A 117 0.51 -0.42 24.66
CA TRP A 117 -0.31 -0.57 25.86
C TRP A 117 -1.75 -0.96 25.51
N GLY A 118 -2.41 -1.63 26.45
CA GLY A 118 -3.83 -1.99 26.36
C GLY A 118 -4.04 -3.35 25.71
N SER A 119 -3.22 -4.34 26.08
CA SER A 119 -3.45 -5.75 25.74
C SER A 119 -3.22 -6.66 26.94
N ASN A 120 -3.74 -7.90 26.86
CA ASN A 120 -3.41 -8.95 27.83
C ASN A 120 -1.90 -9.31 27.83
N SER A 121 -1.19 -9.01 26.74
CA SER A 121 0.27 -9.14 26.63
C SER A 121 0.82 -8.03 25.75
N ASP A 122 1.38 -6.99 26.38
CA ASP A 122 1.91 -5.82 25.67
C ASP A 122 3.16 -6.18 24.83
N GLU A 123 3.94 -7.18 25.25
CA GLU A 123 5.06 -7.73 24.47
C GLU A 123 4.59 -8.31 23.13
N LYS A 124 3.53 -9.12 23.14
CA LYS A 124 2.97 -9.70 21.92
C LYS A 124 2.48 -8.60 20.98
N ARG A 125 1.71 -7.64 21.51
CA ARG A 125 1.19 -6.50 20.74
C ARG A 125 2.32 -5.65 20.14
N CYS A 126 3.40 -5.43 20.87
CA CYS A 126 4.57 -4.71 20.39
C CYS A 126 5.22 -5.43 19.19
N ARG A 127 5.45 -6.75 19.28
CA ARG A 127 6.04 -7.55 18.18
C ARG A 127 5.15 -7.55 16.94
N GLU A 128 3.83 -7.60 17.12
CA GLU A 128 2.85 -7.49 16.05
C GLU A 128 2.90 -6.11 15.37
N LEU A 129 2.95 -5.03 16.15
CA LEU A 129 3.09 -3.68 15.58
C LEU A 129 4.45 -3.45 14.91
N GLN A 130 5.52 -4.04 15.42
CA GLN A 130 6.85 -3.97 14.81
C GLN A 130 6.87 -4.66 13.45
N SER A 131 6.38 -5.91 13.38
CA SER A 131 6.25 -6.63 12.11
C SER A 131 5.30 -5.91 11.15
N GLY A 132 4.19 -5.37 11.64
CA GLY A 132 3.26 -4.54 10.88
C GLY A 132 3.90 -3.28 10.29
N ALA A 133 4.79 -2.61 11.04
CA ALA A 133 5.52 -1.44 10.57
C ALA A 133 6.45 -1.80 9.39
N VAL A 134 7.17 -2.91 9.50
CA VAL A 134 8.06 -3.41 8.44
C VAL A 134 7.25 -3.73 7.18
N PHE A 135 6.14 -4.45 7.32
CA PHE A 135 5.27 -4.76 6.18
C PHE A 135 4.66 -3.51 5.55
N ALA A 136 4.29 -2.49 6.34
CA ALA A 136 3.80 -1.23 5.80
C ALA A 136 4.85 -0.50 4.93
N TRP A 137 6.13 -0.52 5.34
CA TRP A 137 7.22 0.02 4.53
C TRP A 137 7.44 -0.77 3.24
N PHE A 138 7.38 -2.10 3.29
CA PHE A 138 7.46 -2.94 2.08
C PHE A 138 6.28 -2.69 1.13
N LEU A 139 5.08 -2.50 1.66
CA LEU A 139 3.90 -2.18 0.87
C LEU A 139 4.04 -0.82 0.19
N PHE A 140 4.55 0.19 0.90
CA PHE A 140 4.86 1.51 0.34
C PHE A 140 5.84 1.41 -0.84
N VAL A 141 6.95 0.68 -0.69
CA VAL A 141 7.93 0.50 -1.77
C VAL A 141 7.31 -0.23 -2.97
N SER A 142 6.45 -1.21 -2.71
CA SER A 142 5.75 -1.95 -3.78
C SER A 142 4.82 -1.02 -4.57
N TYR A 143 3.99 -0.22 -3.88
CA TYR A 143 3.14 0.78 -4.53
C TYR A 143 3.94 1.88 -5.23
N ALA A 144 5.12 2.24 -4.73
CA ALA A 144 6.00 3.20 -5.42
C ALA A 144 6.44 2.65 -6.79
N GLY A 145 6.75 1.35 -6.84
CA GLY A 145 7.03 0.65 -8.10
C GLY A 145 5.82 0.62 -9.03
N SER A 146 4.62 0.27 -8.54
CA SER A 146 3.40 0.25 -9.36
C SER A 146 3.05 1.64 -9.88
N PHE A 147 3.11 2.65 -9.02
CA PHE A 147 2.88 4.04 -9.40
C PHE A 147 3.86 4.51 -10.48
N PHE A 148 5.14 4.16 -10.37
CA PHE A 148 6.13 4.48 -11.40
C PHE A 148 5.79 3.86 -12.76
N PHE A 149 5.36 2.59 -12.78
CA PHE A 149 4.94 1.94 -14.02
C PHE A 149 3.65 2.55 -14.58
N SER A 150 2.64 2.81 -13.74
CA SER A 150 1.40 3.47 -14.13
C SER A 150 1.64 4.88 -14.67
N PHE A 151 2.60 5.61 -14.09
CA PHE A 151 3.01 6.94 -14.56
C PHE A 151 3.70 6.89 -15.93
N LYS A 152 4.59 5.91 -16.15
CA LYS A 152 5.20 5.70 -17.47
C LYS A 152 4.15 5.35 -18.52
N ASP A 153 3.23 4.44 -18.22
CA ASP A 153 2.16 4.06 -19.13
C ASP A 153 1.27 5.27 -19.46
N ALA A 154 0.86 6.06 -18.46
CA ALA A 154 0.06 7.27 -18.66
C ALA A 154 0.79 8.30 -19.56
N ARG A 155 2.09 8.49 -19.34
CA ARG A 155 2.92 9.39 -20.16
C ARG A 155 3.02 8.91 -21.62
N GLU A 156 3.14 7.60 -21.85
CA GLU A 156 3.17 7.03 -23.19
C GLU A 156 1.82 7.18 -23.91
N HIS A 157 0.70 7.01 -23.19
CA HIS A 157 -0.65 7.21 -23.75
C HIS A 157 -0.89 8.67 -24.16
N VAL A 158 -0.44 9.63 -23.34
CA VAL A 158 -0.57 11.07 -23.65
C VAL A 158 0.43 11.51 -24.74
N GLY A 159 1.66 10.98 -24.73
CA GLY A 159 2.72 11.33 -25.69
C GLY A 159 2.60 10.65 -27.07
N GLY A 160 1.94 9.49 -27.16
CA GLY A 160 1.70 8.78 -28.42
C GLY A 160 0.69 9.47 -29.33
N SER A 161 -0.28 10.18 -28.75
CA SER A 161 -1.31 10.92 -29.50
C SER A 161 -0.70 12.07 -30.33
N PHE A 162 0.30 12.78 -29.80
CA PHE A 162 0.98 13.85 -30.53
C PHE A 162 1.94 13.38 -31.63
N ARG A 163 2.45 12.14 -31.56
CA ARG A 163 3.35 11.58 -32.59
C ARG A 163 2.62 10.82 -33.70
N SER A 164 1.40 10.35 -33.46
CA SER A 164 0.56 9.71 -34.49
C SER A 164 -0.06 10.71 -35.47
N ALA A 165 -0.29 11.96 -35.03
CA ALA A 165 -0.84 13.02 -35.87
C ALA A 165 0.12 13.56 -36.96
N SER A 166 1.38 13.10 -37.01
CA SER A 166 2.40 13.57 -37.99
C SER A 166 2.82 12.54 -39.04
N ARG A 167 2.06 11.45 -39.24
CA ARG A 167 2.24 10.60 -40.42
C ARG A 167 1.00 10.64 -41.30
N PRO A 168 0.96 11.51 -42.34
CA PRO A 168 -0.02 11.38 -43.38
C PRO A 168 0.18 10.00 -44.05
N SER A 169 -0.89 9.22 -44.10
CA SER A 169 -1.00 8.09 -45.02
C SER A 169 -0.97 8.65 -46.45
N MET A 170 0.21 8.70 -47.07
CA MET A 170 0.29 8.97 -48.51
C MET A 170 -0.26 7.76 -49.26
N SER A 171 -1.45 7.92 -49.82
CA SER A 171 -1.94 7.08 -50.91
C SER A 171 -1.04 7.31 -52.13
N GLN A 172 -0.03 6.47 -52.30
CA GLN A 172 0.75 6.46 -53.53
C GLN A 172 -0.07 5.74 -54.61
N ILE A 173 -0.95 6.50 -55.26
CA ILE A 173 -1.51 6.16 -56.57
C ILE A 173 -0.40 6.32 -57.62
N GLY A 174 0.17 5.21 -58.07
CA GLY A 174 1.00 5.15 -59.27
C GLY A 174 0.18 4.62 -60.43
N VAL A 175 0.10 5.41 -61.49
CA VAL A 175 -0.47 5.10 -62.81
C VAL A 175 0.33 4.00 -63.49
#